data_AF-A0A083ZV60-F1
#
_entry.id   AF-A0A083ZV60-F1
#
_cell.length_a   1.000
_cell.length_b   1.000
_cell.length_c   1.000
_cell.angle_alpha   90.00
_cell.angle_beta   90.00
_cell.angle_gamma   90.00
#
_symmetry.space_group_name_H-M   'P 1'
#
loop_
_entity.id
_entity.type
_entity.pdbx_description
1 polymer ?
#
loop_
_entity_poly.entity_id
_entity_poly.type
_entity_poly.pdbx_seq_one_letter_code
_entity_poly.pdbx_strand_id
1 'polypeptide(L)' 'MLESLPGGEDYLLRPVEAGMCSMAELKGGSLDLFDIALMNDYLDVKIANEHRIEKWRRDNEQR' A
#
# COMPACT_ATOMS: atom_id res chain seq x y z
N MET A 1 14.71 -9.88 -7.42
CA MET A 1 14.77 -9.13 -6.15
C MET A 1 14.04 -7.84 -6.45
N LEU A 2 12.92 -7.54 -5.77
CA LEU A 2 12.34 -6.21 -5.91
C LEU A 2 13.35 -5.26 -5.26
N GLU A 3 13.85 -4.30 -6.04
CA GLU A 3 14.77 -3.30 -5.54
C GLU A 3 14.04 -2.44 -4.50
N SER A 4 14.71 -2.17 -3.37
CA SER A 4 14.27 -1.18 -2.40
C SER A 4 15.28 -0.04 -2.35
N LEU A 5 14.85 1.12 -1.91
CA LEU A 5 15.74 2.21 -1.56
C LEU A 5 16.71 1.75 -0.46
N PRO A 6 17.95 2.29 -0.43
CA PRO A 6 19.01 1.80 0.45
C PRO A 6 18.67 1.80 1.94
N GLY A 7 17.75 2.67 2.40
CA GLY A 7 17.28 2.74 3.78
C GLY A 7 15.89 2.15 4.01
N GLY A 8 15.27 1.52 3.00
CA GLY A 8 13.91 1.00 3.08
C GLY A 8 12.84 2.10 3.08
N GLU A 9 13.16 3.29 2.57
CA GLU A 9 12.27 4.45 2.56
C GLU A 9 11.00 4.21 1.73
N ASP A 10 10.97 3.20 0.86
CA ASP A 10 9.76 2.78 0.13
C ASP A 10 8.60 2.47 1.07
N TYR A 11 8.88 1.97 2.28
CA TYR A 11 7.86 1.73 3.29
C TYR A 11 7.14 3.04 3.68
N LEU A 12 7.88 4.14 3.78
CA LEU A 12 7.32 5.46 4.09
C LEU A 12 6.68 6.14 2.86
N LEU A 13 7.17 5.83 1.66
CA LEU A 13 6.71 6.45 0.42
C LEU A 13 5.50 5.74 -0.19
N ARG A 14 5.25 4.48 0.17
CA ARG A 14 4.12 3.69 -0.35
C ARG A 14 2.75 4.38 -0.15
N PRO A 15 2.41 4.97 1.03
CA PRO A 15 1.17 5.72 1.18
C PRO A 15 1.11 7.02 0.37
N VAL A 16 2.27 7.65 0.13
CA VAL A 16 2.39 8.86 -0.68
C VAL A 16 2.11 8.54 -2.15
N GLU A 17 2.71 7.46 -2.66
CA GLU A 17 2.45 6.97 -4.02
C GLU A 17 0.97 6.59 -4.21
N ALA A 18 0.37 5.95 -3.21
CA ALA A 18 -1.05 5.59 -3.23
C ALA A 18 -2.01 6.80 -3.07
N GLY A 19 -1.49 8.00 -2.87
CA GLY A 19 -2.28 9.22 -2.68
C GLY A 19 -3.04 9.28 -1.35
N MET A 20 -2.64 8.49 -0.35
CA MET A 20 -3.25 8.49 0.99
C MET A 20 -2.75 9.67 1.84
N CYS A 21 -1.55 10.18 1.55
CA CYS A 21 -1.00 11.39 2.14
C CYS A 21 -0.03 12.10 1.18
N SER A 22 0.35 13.32 1.51
CA SER A 22 1.34 14.09 0.77
C SER A 22 2.75 13.95 1.36
N MET A 23 3.77 14.16 0.53
CA MET A 23 5.16 14.25 0.99
C MET A 23 5.37 15.37 2.03
N ALA A 24 4.56 16.43 1.95
CA ALA A 24 4.60 17.53 2.90
C ALA A 24 4.09 17.12 4.29
N GLU A 25 3.00 16.35 4.37
CA GLU A 25 2.47 15.82 5.64
C GLU A 25 3.44 14.80 6.26
N LEU A 26 4.00 13.90 5.45
CA LEU A 26 5.01 12.94 5.89
C LEU A 26 6.25 13.63 6.49
N LYS A 27 6.76 14.67 5.83
CA LYS A 27 7.92 15.43 6.34
C LYS A 27 7.56 16.42 7.46
N GLY A 28 6.32 16.90 7.48
CA GLY A 28 5.83 17.88 8.45
C GLY A 28 5.56 17.30 9.83
N GLY A 29 5.55 15.97 9.97
CA GLY A 29 5.33 15.28 11.25
C GLY A 29 3.88 15.31 11.70
N SER A 30 2.94 15.66 10.81
CA SER A 30 1.50 15.51 11.07
C SER A 30 1.04 14.05 11.03
N LEU A 31 1.88 13.17 10.49
CA LEU A 31 1.73 11.73 10.48
C LEU A 31 2.86 11.12 11.30
N ASP A 32 2.53 10.11 12.10
CA ASP A 32 3.50 9.32 12.81
C ASP A 32 3.75 7.95 12.15
N LEU A 33 4.62 7.13 12.74
CA LEU A 33 4.92 5.80 12.20
C LEU A 33 3.73 4.84 12.28
N PHE A 34 2.82 5.03 13.23
CA PHE A 34 1.62 4.21 13.34
C PHE A 34 0.64 4.51 12.20
N ASP A 35 0.47 5.79 11.84
CA ASP A 35 -0.34 6.19 10.69
C ASP A 35 0.18 5.53 9.40
N ILE A 36 1.49 5.60 9.16
CA ILE A 36 2.12 5.00 7.98
C ILE A 36 1.96 3.48 7.96
N ALA A 37 2.15 2.82 9.11
CA ALA A 37 1.95 1.37 9.21
C ALA A 37 0.51 0.97 8.89
N LEU A 38 -0.47 1.70 9.44
CA LEU A 38 -1.89 1.44 9.18
C LEU A 38 -2.25 1.63 7.70
N MET A 39 -1.73 2.67 7.05
CA MET A 39 -1.95 2.89 5.62
C MET A 39 -1.37 1.76 4.77
N ASN A 40 -0.17 1.28 5.10
CA ASN A 40 0.45 0.14 4.42
C ASN A 40 -0.35 -1.15 4.61
N ASP A 41 -0.78 -1.46 5.85
CA ASP A 41 -1.61 -2.62 6.14
C ASP A 41 -2.94 -2.58 5.35
N TYR A 42 -3.55 -1.40 5.25
CA TYR A 42 -4.76 -1.20 4.45
C TYR A 42 -4.52 -1.49 2.97
N LEU A 43 -3.41 -1.03 2.40
CA LEU A 43 -3.05 -1.30 1.01
C LEU A 43 -2.84 -2.80 0.76
N ASP A 44 -2.22 -3.51 1.70
CA ASP A 44 -2.04 -4.97 1.61
C ASP A 44 -3.38 -5.71 1.62
N VAL A 45 -4.30 -5.32 2.50
CA VAL A 45 -5.66 -5.88 2.54
C VAL A 45 -6.41 -5.60 1.23
N LYS A 46 -6.29 -4.38 0.68
CA LYS A 46 -6.91 -4.01 -0.60
C LYS A 46 -6.41 -4.88 -1.75
N ILE A 47 -5.09 -5.05 -1.89
CA ILE A 47 -4.46 -5.89 -2.93
C ILE A 47 -4.91 -7.36 -2.77
N ALA A 48 -4.91 -7.88 -1.53
CA ALA A 48 -5.37 -9.24 -1.28
C ALA A 48 -6.83 -9.45 -1.69
N ASN A 49 -7.70 -8.48 -1.46
CA ASN A 49 -9.10 -8.53 -1.87
C ASN A 49 -9.24 -8.49 -3.40
N GLU A 50 -8.50 -7.61 -4.09
CA GLU A 50 -8.50 -7.53 -5.56
C GLU A 50 -8.07 -8.86 -6.19
N HIS A 51 -7.01 -9.50 -5.67
CA HIS A 51 -6.59 -10.82 -6.13
C HIS A 51 -7.66 -11.90 -5.89
N ARG A 52 -8.34 -11.88 -4.75
CA ARG A 52 -9.42 -12.82 -4.45
C ARG A 52 -10.61 -12.64 -5.39
N ILE A 53 -10.99 -11.40 -5.68
CA ILE A 53 -12.07 -11.06 -6.62
C ILE A 53 -11.70 -11.53 -8.03
N GLU A 54 -10.48 -11.24 -8.49
CA GLU A 54 -10.01 -11.65 -9.81
C GLU A 54 -9.98 -13.18 -9.95
N LYS A 55 -9.51 -13.89 -8.93
CA LYS A 55 -9.56 -15.35 -8.89
C LYS A 55 -11.00 -15.85 -8.99
N TRP A 56 -11.90 -15.29 -8.18
CA TRP A 56 -13.31 -15.67 -8.20
C TRP A 56 -13.95 -15.44 -9.58
N ARG A 57 -13.66 -14.31 -10.25
CA ARG A 57 -14.15 -14.03 -11.61
C ARG A 57 -13.68 -15.09 -12.60
N ARG A 58 -12.38 -15.42 -12.62
CA ARG A 58 -11.83 -16.45 -13.51
C ARG A 58 -12.48 -17.82 -13.30
N ASP A 59 -12.72 -18.19 -12.05
CA ASP A 59 -13.28 -19.51 -11.70
C ASP A 59 -14.80 -19.62 -12.02
N ASN A 60 -15.53 -18.49 -12.05
CA ASN A 60 -16.99 -18.49 -12.21
C ASN A 60 -17.48 -18.00 -13.59
N GLU A 61 -16.72 -17.16 -14.29
CA GLU A 61 -17.05 -16.72 -15.65
C GLU A 61 -16.65 -17.74 -16.74
N GLN A 62 -15.84 -18.75 -16.38
CA GLN A 62 -15.48 -19.88 -17.26
C GLN A 62 -16.45 -21.08 -17.17
N ARG A 63 -17.57 -20.94 -16.45
CA ARG A 63 -18.64 -21.95 -16.33
C ARG A 63 -19.89 -21.51 -17.09
#